data_AF-A0A016TKK6-F1
#
_entry.id   AF-A0A016TKK6-F1
#
_cell.length_a   1.000
_cell.length_b   1.000
_cell.length_c   1.000
_cell.angle_alpha   90.00
_cell.angle_beta   90.00
_cell.angle_gamma   90.00
#
_symmetry.space_group_name_H-M   'P 1'
#
loop_
_entity.id
_entity.type
_entity.pdbx_description
1 polymer ?
#
loop_
_entity_poly.entity_id
_entity_poly.type
_entity_poly.pdbx_seq_one_letter_code
_entity_poly.pdbx_strand_id
1 'polypeptide(L)'
;MLVLYIVHSISVTISETTLFIRYLTFTDPCEVGLPSVVCACIRLPAAACMISFPSLLFAILVERTMALWKRRDYDTYGPHNGYTLTAICVIISLSSTYWAASTISFEGRVLYCSAATSHNADRITLLAFSISAVNFITLVGILMLFAFNKFAAARRGYDLQTSYQLRENVHVIRIILPLSGFQAFCYAVFSISSGLISMYHDRMSPIESRTLLTISYVIPYYTLVAPVLMWFMIKWSQQMKVAKLKKLTTPARRDDEVYFKAYAEMWKNVTAFKK
;
A
#
# COMPACT_ATOMS: atom_id res chain seq x y z
N MET A 1 -3.38 7.27 3.51
CA MET A 1 -3.57 5.80 3.54
C MET A 1 -4.30 5.32 4.80
N LEU A 2 -3.87 5.67 6.03
CA LEU A 2 -4.54 5.21 7.27
C LEU A 2 -6.06 5.47 7.29
N VAL A 3 -6.47 6.70 6.94
CA VAL A 3 -7.89 7.07 6.86
C VAL A 3 -8.66 6.16 5.89
N LEU A 4 -8.07 5.77 4.76
CA LEU A 4 -8.71 4.87 3.80
C LEU A 4 -8.85 3.45 4.35
N TYR A 5 -7.88 2.96 5.13
CA TYR A 5 -8.04 1.68 5.83
C TYR A 5 -9.18 1.71 6.84
N ILE A 6 -9.29 2.80 7.60
CA ILE A 6 -10.38 2.97 8.58
C ILE A 6 -11.74 3.04 7.87
N VAL A 7 -11.87 3.88 6.84
CA VAL A 7 -13.11 4.03 6.07
C VAL A 7 -13.51 2.71 5.40
N HIS A 8 -12.57 2.01 4.77
CA HIS A 8 -12.82 0.70 4.16
C HIS A 8 -13.27 -0.32 5.22
N SER A 9 -12.54 -0.44 6.32
CA SER A 9 -12.85 -1.38 7.40
C SER A 9 -14.22 -1.12 8.01
N ILE A 10 -14.57 0.14 8.30
CA ILE A 10 -15.89 0.51 8.83
C ILE A 10 -16.98 0.18 7.81
N SER A 11 -16.80 0.54 6.54
CA SER A 11 -17.79 0.31 5.48
C SER A 11 -18.06 -1.19 5.29
N VAL A 12 -17.00 -2.01 5.26
CA VAL A 12 -17.13 -3.47 5.16
C VAL A 12 -17.79 -4.04 6.41
N THR A 13 -17.38 -3.61 7.61
CA THR A 13 -17.97 -4.10 8.87
C THR A 13 -19.47 -3.80 8.92
N ILE A 14 -19.89 -2.58 8.56
CA ILE A 14 -21.31 -2.19 8.50
C ILE A 14 -22.06 -3.07 7.50
N SER A 15 -21.48 -3.31 6.32
CA SER A 15 -22.09 -4.19 5.29
C SER A 15 -22.33 -5.61 5.83
N GLU A 16 -21.28 -6.25 6.32
CA GLU A 16 -21.33 -7.65 6.77
C GLU A 16 -22.21 -7.82 8.01
N THR A 17 -22.12 -6.90 8.98
CA THR A 17 -22.97 -6.93 10.19
C THR A 17 -24.44 -6.73 9.86
N THR A 18 -24.78 -5.82 8.94
CA THR A 18 -26.17 -5.60 8.51
C THR A 18 -26.75 -6.84 7.85
N LEU A 19 -25.97 -7.52 7.00
CA LEU A 19 -26.37 -8.77 6.36
C LEU A 19 -26.55 -9.90 7.40
N PHE A 20 -25.61 -10.02 8.33
CA PHE A 20 -25.65 -11.02 9.39
C PHE A 20 -26.87 -10.86 10.31
N ILE A 21 -27.14 -9.63 10.77
CA ILE A 21 -28.31 -9.34 11.62
C ILE A 21 -29.59 -9.71 10.89
N ARG A 22 -29.73 -9.33 9.61
CA ARG A 22 -30.93 -9.65 8.83
C ARG A 22 -31.14 -11.14 8.63
N TYR A 23 -30.06 -11.88 8.41
CA TYR A 23 -30.11 -13.33 8.30
C TYR A 23 -30.61 -13.99 9.60
N LEU A 24 -30.31 -13.40 10.77
CA LEU A 24 -30.79 -13.88 12.05
C LEU A 24 -32.22 -13.44 12.39
N THR A 25 -32.66 -12.26 11.93
CA THR A 25 -33.96 -11.69 12.33
C THR A 25 -35.12 -12.10 11.43
N PHE A 26 -34.89 -12.36 10.15
CA PHE A 26 -35.97 -12.66 9.19
C PHE A 26 -36.01 -14.15 8.84
N THR A 27 -37.14 -14.81 9.16
CA THR A 27 -37.41 -16.21 8.81
C THR A 27 -37.90 -16.37 7.36
N ASP A 28 -38.55 -15.36 6.80
CA ASP A 28 -39.06 -15.41 5.43
C ASP A 28 -37.97 -15.03 4.42
N PRO A 29 -37.55 -15.95 3.53
CA PRO A 29 -36.45 -15.72 2.59
C PRO A 29 -36.73 -14.59 1.59
N CYS A 30 -38.01 -14.25 1.38
CA CYS A 30 -38.44 -13.17 0.50
C CYS A 30 -38.26 -11.76 1.10
N GLU A 31 -38.16 -11.63 2.43
CA GLU A 31 -38.04 -10.33 3.11
C GLU A 31 -36.60 -9.95 3.48
N VAL A 32 -35.67 -10.92 3.45
CA VAL A 32 -34.26 -10.74 3.84
C VAL A 32 -33.56 -9.67 2.99
N GLY A 33 -34.00 -9.46 1.75
CA GLY A 33 -33.37 -8.56 0.78
C GLY A 33 -33.23 -7.09 1.23
N LEU A 34 -32.05 -6.52 1.03
CA LEU A 34 -31.76 -5.11 1.26
C LEU A 34 -32.24 -4.25 0.08
N PRO A 35 -32.72 -3.02 0.29
CA PRO A 35 -32.89 -2.07 -0.80
C PRO A 35 -31.55 -1.82 -1.52
N SER A 36 -31.55 -1.86 -2.85
CA SER A 36 -30.35 -1.67 -3.68
C SER A 36 -29.62 -0.35 -3.39
N VAL A 37 -30.35 0.71 -3.04
CA VAL A 37 -29.80 2.03 -2.67
C VAL A 37 -28.95 1.95 -1.40
N VAL A 38 -29.47 1.34 -0.33
CA VAL A 38 -28.76 1.21 0.95
C VAL A 38 -27.48 0.40 0.75
N CYS A 39 -27.60 -0.68 -0.02
CA CYS A 39 -26.50 -1.53 -0.40
C CYS A 39 -25.38 -0.76 -1.14
N ALA A 40 -25.76 0.04 -2.14
CA ALA A 40 -24.83 0.87 -2.89
C ALA A 40 -24.14 1.91 -1.99
N CYS A 41 -24.89 2.61 -1.13
CA CYS A 41 -24.34 3.62 -0.21
C CYS A 41 -23.27 3.05 0.73
N ILE A 42 -23.44 1.82 1.22
CA ILE A 42 -22.47 1.18 2.11
C ILE A 42 -21.26 0.65 1.33
N ARG A 43 -21.46 0.18 0.09
CA ARG A 43 -20.41 -0.50 -0.68
C ARG A 43 -19.55 0.45 -1.54
N LEU A 44 -20.09 1.58 -1.99
CA LEU A 44 -19.36 2.57 -2.80
C LEU A 44 -18.12 3.13 -2.08
N PRO A 45 -18.16 3.49 -0.79
CA PRO A 45 -16.96 3.93 -0.07
C PRO A 45 -15.87 2.85 -0.03
N ALA A 46 -16.25 1.59 0.19
CA ALA A 46 -15.31 0.47 0.19
C ALA A 46 -14.69 0.25 -1.20
N ALA A 47 -15.48 0.35 -2.27
CA ALA A 47 -14.99 0.27 -3.65
C ALA A 47 -14.03 1.42 -3.98
N ALA A 48 -14.35 2.66 -3.60
CA ALA A 48 -13.46 3.80 -3.80
C ALA A 48 -12.12 3.63 -3.07
N CYS A 49 -12.14 3.11 -1.83
CA CYS A 49 -10.93 2.81 -1.07
C CYS A 49 -10.09 1.73 -1.76
N MET A 50 -10.72 0.70 -2.32
CA MET A 50 -10.05 -0.38 -3.05
C MET A 50 -9.27 0.15 -4.26
N ILE A 51 -9.80 1.14 -5.00
CA ILE A 51 -9.09 1.75 -6.13
C ILE A 51 -8.00 2.71 -5.62
N SER A 52 -8.26 3.36 -4.49
CA SER A 52 -7.34 4.33 -3.89
C SER A 52 -6.05 3.71 -3.36
N PHE A 53 -6.09 2.50 -2.77
CA PHE A 53 -4.89 1.84 -2.23
C PHE A 53 -3.76 1.68 -3.28
N PRO A 54 -3.99 1.05 -4.45
CA PRO A 54 -2.98 0.92 -5.50
C PRO A 54 -2.62 2.25 -6.15
N SER A 55 -3.59 3.13 -6.36
CA SER A 55 -3.32 4.46 -6.90
C SER A 55 -2.35 5.25 -6.02
N LEU A 56 -2.54 5.20 -4.70
CA LEU A 56 -1.65 5.84 -3.74
C LEU A 56 -0.27 5.17 -3.66
N LEU A 57 -0.19 3.84 -3.69
CA LEU A 57 1.12 3.17 -3.74
C LEU A 57 1.88 3.53 -5.03
N PHE A 58 1.19 3.63 -6.16
CA PHE A 58 1.77 4.09 -7.40
C PHE A 58 2.22 5.56 -7.31
N ALA A 59 1.42 6.45 -6.73
CA ALA A 59 1.82 7.83 -6.48
C ALA A 59 3.07 7.93 -5.59
N ILE A 60 3.18 7.09 -4.57
CA ILE A 60 4.38 7.03 -3.73
C ILE A 60 5.59 6.54 -4.56
N LEU A 61 5.42 5.54 -5.43
CA LEU A 61 6.48 5.12 -6.36
C LEU A 61 6.94 6.28 -7.25
N VAL A 62 6.00 7.05 -7.82
CA VAL A 62 6.31 8.22 -8.66
C VAL A 62 7.08 9.27 -7.86
N GLU A 63 6.61 9.62 -6.66
CA GLU A 63 7.29 10.57 -5.78
C GLU A 63 8.70 10.11 -5.42
N ARG A 64 8.89 8.85 -5.06
CA ARG A 64 10.21 8.27 -4.74
C ARG A 64 11.13 8.18 -5.96
N THR A 65 10.57 8.04 -7.16
CA THR A 65 11.32 8.09 -8.42
C THR A 65 11.78 9.52 -8.73
N MET A 66 10.90 10.51 -8.52
CA MET A 66 11.25 11.93 -8.65
C MET A 66 12.35 12.32 -7.66
N ALA A 67 12.25 11.88 -6.40
CA ALA A 67 13.28 12.09 -5.39
C ALA A 67 14.63 11.45 -5.78
N LEU A 68 14.60 10.27 -6.44
CA LEU A 68 15.82 9.62 -6.93
C LEU A 68 16.42 10.32 -8.15
N TRP A 69 15.62 10.89 -9.03
CA TRP A 69 16.12 11.53 -10.25
C TRP A 69 16.59 12.97 -10.00
N LYS A 70 15.78 13.76 -9.27
CA LYS A 70 16.04 15.18 -8.98
C LYS A 70 16.56 15.38 -7.55
N ARG A 71 17.53 14.56 -7.10
CA ARG A 71 18.01 14.54 -5.71
C ARG A 71 18.48 15.89 -5.18
N ARG A 72 19.04 16.74 -6.05
CA ARG A 72 19.64 18.04 -5.66
C ARG A 72 18.58 19.08 -5.34
N ASP A 73 17.49 19.10 -6.12
CA ASP A 73 16.46 20.13 -6.04
C ASP A 73 15.17 19.62 -5.39
N TYR A 74 15.08 18.34 -5.03
CA TYR A 74 13.86 17.73 -4.49
C TYR A 74 13.30 18.52 -3.29
N ASP A 75 14.18 19.00 -2.40
CA ASP A 75 13.81 19.75 -1.21
C ASP A 75 13.13 21.10 -1.54
N THR A 76 13.37 21.68 -2.72
CA THR A 76 12.74 22.94 -3.14
C THR A 76 11.26 22.79 -3.51
N TYR A 77 10.84 21.59 -3.91
CA TYR A 77 9.45 21.34 -4.31
C TYR A 77 8.50 21.18 -3.10
N GLY A 78 9.06 20.93 -1.91
CA GLY A 78 8.30 20.81 -0.67
C GLY A 78 7.20 19.73 -0.74
N PRO A 79 6.12 19.86 0.07
CA PRO A 79 5.06 18.86 0.13
C PRO A 79 4.06 18.94 -1.04
N HIS A 80 4.17 19.95 -1.91
CA HIS A 80 3.17 20.25 -2.94
C HIS A 80 2.94 19.07 -3.89
N ASN A 81 4.03 18.43 -4.36
CA ASN A 81 3.96 17.29 -5.27
C ASN A 81 3.16 16.12 -4.65
N GLY A 82 3.35 15.86 -3.36
CA GLY A 82 2.62 14.82 -2.64
C GLY A 82 1.11 15.11 -2.56
N TYR A 83 0.72 16.35 -2.30
CA TYR A 83 -0.68 16.77 -2.27
C TYR A 83 -1.33 16.69 -3.65
N THR A 84 -0.65 17.16 -4.70
CA THR A 84 -1.16 17.08 -6.08
C THR A 84 -1.37 15.64 -6.52
N LEU A 85 -0.39 14.76 -6.31
CA LEU A 85 -0.52 13.34 -6.65
C LEU A 85 -1.65 12.65 -5.88
N THR A 86 -1.80 12.97 -4.59
CA THR A 86 -2.87 12.43 -3.75
C THR A 86 -4.25 12.87 -4.25
N ALA A 87 -4.42 14.16 -4.58
CA ALA A 87 -5.67 14.68 -5.12
C ALA A 87 -6.06 13.99 -6.44
N ILE A 88 -5.09 13.81 -7.35
CA ILE A 88 -5.30 13.09 -8.61
C ILE A 88 -5.75 11.64 -8.35
N CYS A 89 -5.11 10.93 -7.40
CA CYS A 89 -5.49 9.55 -7.06
C CYS A 89 -6.92 9.44 -6.52
N VAL A 90 -7.34 10.39 -5.68
CA VAL A 90 -8.70 10.42 -5.14
C VAL A 90 -9.72 10.67 -6.25
N ILE A 91 -9.46 11.62 -7.15
CA ILE A 91 -10.33 11.90 -8.30
C ILE A 91 -10.46 10.66 -9.19
N ILE A 92 -9.34 10.02 -9.56
CA ILE A 92 -9.36 8.80 -10.38
C ILE A 92 -10.16 7.68 -9.70
N SER A 93 -9.99 7.52 -8.39
CA SER A 93 -10.69 6.48 -7.63
C SER A 93 -12.20 6.72 -7.56
N LEU A 94 -12.62 7.96 -7.31
CA LEU A 94 -14.03 8.34 -7.29
C LEU A 94 -14.67 8.20 -8.68
N SER A 95 -14.01 8.71 -9.72
CA SER A 95 -14.49 8.61 -11.10
C SER A 95 -14.61 7.16 -11.57
N SER A 96 -13.62 6.31 -11.26
CA SER A 96 -13.66 4.89 -11.61
C SER A 96 -14.78 4.15 -10.86
N THR A 97 -14.99 4.49 -9.60
CA THR A 97 -16.08 3.93 -8.78
C THR A 97 -17.44 4.34 -9.32
N TYR A 98 -17.60 5.63 -9.66
CA TYR A 98 -18.83 6.15 -10.27
C TYR A 98 -19.10 5.48 -11.62
N TRP A 99 -18.08 5.33 -12.47
CA TRP A 99 -18.21 4.64 -13.74
C TRP A 99 -18.64 3.18 -13.58
N ALA A 100 -18.08 2.46 -12.61
CA ALA A 100 -18.50 1.10 -12.26
C ALA A 100 -19.96 1.04 -11.79
N ALA A 101 -20.37 2.04 -11.00
CA ALA A 101 -21.69 2.09 -10.37
C ALA A 101 -22.81 2.62 -11.30
N SER A 102 -22.47 3.35 -12.36
CA SER A 102 -23.43 4.01 -13.26
C SER A 102 -24.45 3.10 -13.95
N THR A 103 -24.24 1.78 -13.92
CA THR A 103 -25.12 0.77 -14.55
C THR A 103 -25.96 -0.01 -13.54
N ILE A 104 -25.88 0.33 -12.25
CA ILE A 104 -26.66 -0.34 -11.21
C ILE A 104 -28.09 0.18 -11.26
N SER A 105 -29.05 -0.70 -11.54
CA SER A 105 -30.47 -0.43 -11.36
C SER A 105 -30.78 -0.31 -9.87
N PHE A 106 -31.20 0.87 -9.41
CA PHE A 106 -31.56 1.11 -8.01
C PHE A 106 -32.96 0.58 -7.64
N GLU A 107 -33.69 0.04 -8.62
CA GLU A 107 -35.01 -0.54 -8.44
C GLU A 107 -34.87 -2.00 -7.95
N GLY A 108 -35.56 -2.32 -6.86
CA GLY A 108 -35.66 -3.68 -6.32
C GLY A 108 -34.93 -3.93 -5.00
N ARG A 109 -35.09 -5.16 -4.49
CA ARG A 109 -34.41 -5.68 -3.30
C ARG A 109 -33.38 -6.71 -3.72
N VAL A 110 -32.19 -6.66 -3.12
CA VAL A 110 -31.10 -7.61 -3.38
C VAL A 110 -30.87 -8.49 -2.16
N LEU A 111 -30.88 -9.81 -2.36
CA LEU A 111 -30.57 -10.79 -1.29
C LEU A 111 -29.11 -10.68 -0.84
N TYR A 112 -28.23 -10.27 -1.75
CA TYR A 112 -26.80 -10.18 -1.51
C TYR A 112 -26.24 -8.89 -2.06
N CYS A 113 -25.54 -8.14 -1.21
CA CYS A 113 -24.86 -6.93 -1.57
C CYS A 113 -23.56 -7.22 -2.31
N SER A 114 -23.63 -7.68 -3.55
CA SER A 114 -22.45 -7.86 -4.42
C SER A 114 -22.19 -6.62 -5.27
N ALA A 115 -20.91 -6.34 -5.57
CA ALA A 115 -20.55 -5.27 -6.51
C ALA A 115 -21.00 -5.64 -7.92
N ALA A 116 -20.94 -6.93 -8.27
CA ALA A 116 -21.24 -7.43 -9.59
C ALA A 116 -22.71 -7.86 -9.73
N THR A 117 -23.39 -7.19 -10.63
CA THR A 117 -24.64 -7.56 -11.30
C THR A 117 -24.31 -8.07 -12.70
N SER A 118 -25.24 -8.79 -13.33
CA SER A 118 -25.08 -9.27 -14.71
C SER A 118 -24.77 -8.16 -15.71
N HIS A 119 -25.23 -6.93 -15.44
CA HIS A 119 -25.01 -5.77 -16.30
C HIS A 119 -23.66 -5.06 -16.10
N ASN A 120 -23.02 -5.21 -14.93
CA ASN A 120 -21.77 -4.50 -14.61
C ASN A 120 -20.58 -5.45 -14.36
N ALA A 121 -20.77 -6.76 -14.48
CA ALA A 121 -19.76 -7.79 -14.26
C ALA A 121 -18.51 -7.58 -15.13
N ASP A 122 -18.69 -7.25 -16.42
CA ASP A 122 -17.58 -6.98 -17.35
C ASP A 122 -16.79 -5.75 -16.92
N ARG A 123 -17.47 -4.68 -16.49
CA ARG A 123 -16.83 -3.45 -16.03
C ARG A 123 -16.01 -3.68 -14.77
N ILE A 124 -16.55 -4.47 -13.84
CA ILE A 124 -15.87 -4.82 -12.59
C ILE A 124 -14.68 -5.73 -12.85
N THR A 125 -14.82 -6.68 -13.76
CA THR A 125 -13.73 -7.57 -14.17
C THR A 125 -12.61 -6.76 -14.83
N LEU A 126 -12.95 -5.85 -15.75
CA LEU A 126 -11.99 -4.93 -16.37
C LEU A 126 -11.28 -4.05 -15.33
N LEU A 127 -12.01 -3.52 -14.34
CA LEU A 127 -11.42 -2.76 -13.23
C LEU A 127 -10.49 -3.62 -12.37
N ALA A 128 -10.90 -4.83 -12.02
CA ALA A 128 -10.08 -5.74 -11.23
C ALA A 128 -8.75 -6.04 -11.93
N PHE A 129 -8.78 -6.33 -13.23
CA PHE A 129 -7.57 -6.51 -14.05
C PHE A 129 -6.73 -5.25 -14.15
N SER A 130 -7.36 -4.09 -14.38
CA SER A 130 -6.66 -2.80 -14.49
C SER A 130 -5.93 -2.46 -13.19
N ILE A 131 -6.60 -2.64 -12.05
CA ILE A 131 -6.04 -2.37 -10.74
C ILE A 131 -4.93 -3.37 -10.39
N SER A 132 -5.11 -4.65 -10.75
CA SER A 132 -4.07 -5.68 -10.60
C SER A 132 -2.82 -5.34 -11.43
N ALA A 133 -3.00 -4.87 -12.66
CA ALA A 133 -1.90 -4.42 -13.51
C ALA A 133 -1.14 -3.23 -12.89
N VAL A 134 -1.84 -2.22 -12.37
CA VAL A 134 -1.22 -1.10 -11.66
C VAL A 134 -0.42 -1.57 -10.45
N ASN A 135 -0.94 -2.54 -9.68
CA ASN A 135 -0.21 -3.14 -8.56
C ASN A 135 1.08 -3.83 -9.01
N PHE A 136 1.01 -4.61 -10.08
CA PHE A 136 2.17 -5.33 -10.62
C PHE A 136 3.24 -4.37 -11.13
N ILE A 137 2.84 -3.36 -11.91
CA ILE A 137 3.72 -2.27 -12.36
C ILE A 137 4.35 -1.56 -11.16
N THR A 138 3.57 -1.29 -10.12
CA THR A 138 4.07 -0.64 -8.90
C THR A 138 5.12 -1.50 -8.20
N LEU A 139 4.87 -2.80 -8.04
CA LEU A 139 5.80 -3.73 -7.42
C LEU A 139 7.12 -3.83 -8.20
N VAL A 140 7.03 -3.99 -9.52
CA VAL A 140 8.19 -4.02 -10.42
C VAL A 140 8.96 -2.69 -10.34
N GLY A 141 8.25 -1.56 -10.35
CA GLY A 141 8.84 -0.24 -10.21
C GLY A 141 9.57 -0.05 -8.88
N ILE A 142 9.01 -0.52 -7.77
CA ILE A 142 9.67 -0.47 -6.45
C ILE A 142 10.93 -1.34 -6.43
N LEU A 143 10.90 -2.53 -7.04
CA LEU A 143 12.07 -3.42 -7.16
C LEU A 143 13.18 -2.77 -7.99
N MET A 144 12.84 -2.17 -9.14
CA MET A 144 13.78 -1.42 -9.96
C MET A 144 14.36 -0.24 -9.18
N LEU A 145 13.51 0.52 -8.50
CA LEU A 145 13.92 1.67 -7.70
C LEU A 145 14.86 1.27 -6.56
N PHE A 146 14.63 0.12 -5.93
CA PHE A 146 15.53 -0.45 -4.92
C PHE A 146 16.90 -0.80 -5.51
N ALA A 147 16.94 -1.45 -6.68
CA ALA A 147 18.18 -1.81 -7.37
C ALA A 147 18.98 -0.56 -7.78
N PHE A 148 18.32 0.45 -8.39
CA PHE A 148 18.96 1.70 -8.77
C PHE A 148 19.47 2.49 -7.56
N ASN A 149 18.71 2.54 -6.46
CA ASN A 149 19.16 3.18 -5.22
C ASN A 149 20.42 2.49 -4.66
N LYS A 150 20.46 1.16 -4.64
CA LYS A 150 21.62 0.39 -4.14
C LYS A 150 22.85 0.65 -5.00
N PHE A 151 22.66 0.70 -6.32
CA PHE A 151 23.74 0.99 -7.27
C PHE A 151 24.25 2.43 -7.13
N ALA A 152 23.35 3.40 -7.03
CA ALA A 152 23.70 4.79 -6.77
C ALA A 152 24.41 4.98 -5.43
N ALA A 153 24.08 4.17 -4.41
CA ALA A 153 24.72 4.22 -3.10
C ALA A 153 26.16 3.69 -3.13
N ALA A 154 26.47 2.80 -4.07
CA ALA A 154 27.81 2.24 -4.25
C ALA A 154 28.77 3.23 -4.96
N ARG A 155 28.26 4.04 -5.90
CA ARG A 155 29.05 5.01 -6.70
C ARG A 155 29.37 6.34 -5.99
N ARG A 156 29.65 6.32 -4.69
CA ARG A 156 29.75 7.51 -3.81
C ARG A 156 30.49 8.71 -4.42
N GLY A 157 29.79 9.84 -4.51
CA GLY A 157 30.36 11.20 -4.45
C GLY A 157 30.09 11.79 -3.06
N TYR A 158 31.01 12.59 -2.53
CA TYR A 158 30.98 13.17 -1.17
C TYR A 158 30.01 14.36 -1.03
N ASP A 159 28.74 14.18 -1.42
CA ASP A 159 27.69 15.16 -1.13
C ASP A 159 26.74 14.66 -0.03
N LEU A 160 26.61 15.47 1.03
CA LEU A 160 25.83 15.15 2.22
C LEU A 160 24.34 15.09 1.91
N GLN A 161 23.84 16.04 1.09
CA GLN A 161 22.42 16.12 0.72
C GLN A 161 22.01 14.92 -0.14
N THR A 162 22.79 14.62 -1.17
CA THR A 162 22.56 13.44 -2.03
C THR A 162 22.58 12.13 -1.23
N SER A 163 23.51 12.01 -0.28
CA SER A 163 23.62 10.82 0.59
C SER A 163 22.44 10.67 1.55
N TYR A 164 21.92 11.77 2.07
CA TYR A 164 20.74 11.80 2.93
C TYR A 164 19.50 11.32 2.16
N GLN A 165 19.21 11.94 1.01
CA GLN A 165 18.05 11.60 0.16
C GLN A 165 18.04 10.11 -0.24
N LEU A 166 19.21 9.58 -0.60
CA LEU A 166 19.33 8.18 -0.99
C LEU A 166 19.08 7.21 0.18
N ARG A 167 19.57 7.56 1.38
CA ARG A 167 19.36 6.75 2.59
C ARG A 167 17.89 6.78 3.02
N GLU A 168 17.25 7.93 2.92
CA GLU A 168 15.82 8.07 3.18
C GLU A 168 15.01 7.22 2.19
N ASN A 169 15.30 7.34 0.89
CA ASN A 169 14.58 6.59 -0.14
C ASN A 169 14.69 5.07 0.06
N VAL A 170 15.90 4.54 0.36
CA VAL A 170 16.10 3.12 0.68
C VAL A 170 15.29 2.69 1.91
N HIS A 171 15.19 3.54 2.93
CA HIS A 171 14.43 3.24 4.14
C HIS A 171 12.92 3.14 3.85
N VAL A 172 12.40 4.10 3.08
CA VAL A 172 11.00 4.15 2.67
C VAL A 172 10.66 2.95 1.77
N ILE A 173 11.49 2.68 0.76
CA ILE A 173 11.32 1.53 -0.15
C ILE A 173 11.30 0.21 0.63
N ARG A 174 12.15 0.05 1.64
CA ARG A 174 12.16 -1.19 2.46
C ARG A 174 10.84 -1.42 3.21
N ILE A 175 10.14 -0.36 3.60
CA ILE A 175 8.83 -0.46 4.27
C ILE A 175 7.73 -0.71 3.24
N ILE A 176 7.78 -0.03 2.09
CA ILE A 176 6.77 -0.13 1.04
C ILE A 176 6.84 -1.47 0.30
N LEU A 177 8.03 -2.05 0.10
CA LEU A 177 8.21 -3.29 -0.65
C LEU A 177 7.35 -4.47 -0.13
N PRO A 178 7.38 -4.85 1.16
CA PRO A 178 6.54 -5.94 1.65
C PRO A 178 5.05 -5.59 1.58
N LEU A 179 4.69 -4.32 1.81
CA LEU A 179 3.31 -3.85 1.68
C LEU A 179 2.80 -3.98 0.23
N SER A 180 3.59 -3.53 -0.75
CA SER A 180 3.28 -3.65 -2.17
C SER A 180 3.25 -5.09 -2.64
N GLY A 181 4.14 -5.96 -2.12
CA GLY A 181 4.13 -7.39 -2.42
C GLY A 181 2.85 -8.06 -1.91
N PHE A 182 2.45 -7.77 -0.68
CA PHE A 182 1.21 -8.30 -0.10
C PHE A 182 -0.03 -7.76 -0.83
N GLN A 183 -0.04 -6.46 -1.17
CA GLN A 183 -1.12 -5.86 -1.97
C GLN A 183 -1.20 -6.52 -3.36
N ALA A 184 -0.08 -6.66 -4.08
CA ALA A 184 -0.07 -7.30 -5.40
C ALA A 184 -0.59 -8.75 -5.32
N PHE A 185 -0.22 -9.50 -4.29
CA PHE A 185 -0.74 -10.85 -4.06
C PHE A 185 -2.28 -10.86 -3.89
N CYS A 186 -2.81 -10.05 -2.97
CA CYS A 186 -4.26 -10.00 -2.73
C CYS A 186 -5.05 -9.59 -3.97
N TYR A 187 -4.58 -8.58 -4.72
CA TYR A 187 -5.24 -8.11 -5.93
C TYR A 187 -5.10 -9.10 -7.10
N ALA A 188 -3.99 -9.83 -7.19
CA ALA A 188 -3.84 -10.90 -8.17
C ALA A 188 -4.84 -12.03 -7.91
N VAL A 189 -4.97 -12.48 -6.66
CA VAL A 189 -5.97 -13.51 -6.29
C VAL A 189 -7.38 -13.05 -6.62
N PHE A 190 -7.74 -11.81 -6.27
CA PHE A 190 -9.05 -11.25 -6.58
C PHE A 190 -9.30 -11.14 -8.09
N SER A 191 -8.32 -10.67 -8.86
CA SER A 191 -8.42 -10.49 -10.31
C SER A 191 -8.50 -11.81 -11.06
N ILE A 192 -7.68 -12.81 -10.69
CA ILE A 192 -7.71 -14.15 -11.30
C ILE A 192 -9.06 -14.81 -11.03
N SER A 193 -9.52 -14.75 -9.77
CA SER A 193 -10.82 -15.32 -9.40
C SER A 193 -11.96 -14.64 -10.15
N SER A 194 -11.94 -13.30 -10.26
CA SER A 194 -12.94 -12.54 -11.02
C SER A 194 -12.93 -12.91 -12.51
N GLY A 195 -11.74 -13.07 -13.11
CA GLY A 195 -11.59 -13.51 -14.49
C GLY A 195 -12.15 -14.91 -14.73
N LEU A 196 -11.86 -15.86 -13.84
CA LEU A 196 -12.42 -17.22 -13.91
C LEU A 196 -13.94 -17.19 -13.80
N ILE A 197 -14.50 -16.45 -12.84
CA ILE A 197 -15.95 -16.31 -12.67
C ILE A 197 -16.60 -15.71 -13.94
N SER A 198 -15.97 -14.70 -14.54
CA SER A 198 -16.44 -14.09 -15.79
C SER A 198 -16.42 -15.09 -16.96
N MET A 199 -15.36 -15.90 -17.11
CA MET A 199 -15.27 -16.92 -18.17
C MET A 199 -16.33 -18.02 -18.06
N TYR A 200 -16.73 -18.38 -16.85
CA TYR A 200 -17.74 -19.41 -16.61
C TYR A 200 -19.14 -18.84 -16.32
N HIS A 201 -19.34 -17.53 -16.50
CA HIS A 201 -20.57 -16.83 -16.15
C HIS A 201 -21.81 -17.45 -16.81
N ASP A 202 -21.71 -17.82 -18.10
CA ASP A 202 -22.83 -18.41 -18.86
C ASP A 202 -23.24 -19.81 -18.37
N ARG A 203 -22.39 -20.49 -17.61
CA ARG A 203 -22.66 -21.82 -17.04
C ARG A 203 -23.09 -21.79 -15.58
N MET A 204 -23.06 -20.63 -14.94
CA MET A 204 -23.36 -20.47 -13.52
C MET A 204 -24.71 -19.77 -13.35
N SER A 205 -25.44 -20.13 -12.30
CA SER A 205 -26.58 -19.33 -11.89
C SER A 205 -26.13 -17.93 -11.43
N PRO A 206 -26.96 -16.89 -11.56
CA PRO A 206 -26.63 -15.54 -11.07
C PRO A 206 -26.33 -15.46 -9.57
N ILE A 207 -26.79 -16.45 -8.80
CA ILE A 207 -26.57 -16.53 -7.35
C ILE A 207 -25.18 -17.13 -7.07
N GLU A 208 -24.81 -18.21 -7.76
CA GLU A 208 -23.49 -18.84 -7.62
C GLU A 208 -22.36 -17.88 -7.98
N SER A 209 -22.48 -17.15 -9.09
CA SER A 209 -21.44 -16.19 -9.51
C SER A 209 -21.23 -15.07 -8.49
N ARG A 210 -22.31 -14.55 -7.88
CA ARG A 210 -22.25 -13.52 -6.83
C ARG A 210 -21.65 -14.04 -5.53
N THR A 211 -21.97 -15.27 -5.14
CA THR A 211 -21.43 -15.91 -3.94
C THR A 211 -19.94 -16.18 -4.11
N LEU A 212 -19.52 -16.76 -5.23
CA LEU A 212 -18.12 -17.02 -5.54
C LEU A 212 -17.30 -15.72 -5.58
N LEU A 213 -17.84 -14.65 -6.14
CA LEU A 213 -17.17 -13.36 -6.17
C LEU A 213 -16.98 -12.76 -4.77
N THR A 214 -17.97 -12.93 -3.90
CA THR A 214 -17.87 -12.48 -2.51
C THR A 214 -16.84 -13.29 -1.73
N ILE A 215 -16.84 -14.62 -1.87
CA ILE A 215 -15.85 -15.49 -1.21
C ILE A 215 -14.44 -15.16 -1.70
N SER A 216 -14.30 -14.84 -2.98
CA SER A 216 -13.02 -14.43 -3.60
C SER A 216 -12.56 -13.03 -3.20
N TYR A 217 -13.34 -12.29 -2.42
CA TYR A 217 -13.03 -10.92 -2.01
C TYR A 217 -12.02 -10.90 -0.86
N VAL A 218 -10.74 -11.01 -1.19
CA VAL A 218 -9.62 -11.09 -0.21
C VAL A 218 -9.23 -9.72 0.38
N ILE A 219 -9.76 -8.62 -0.15
CA ILE A 219 -9.34 -7.25 0.17
C ILE A 219 -9.58 -6.83 1.64
N PRO A 220 -10.65 -7.27 2.35
CA PRO A 220 -10.80 -7.00 3.79
C PRO A 220 -9.66 -7.59 4.63
N TYR A 221 -9.11 -8.74 4.24
CA TYR A 221 -7.95 -9.31 4.92
C TYR A 221 -6.71 -8.44 4.70
N TYR A 222 -6.55 -7.88 3.50
CA TYR A 222 -5.50 -6.91 3.22
C TYR A 222 -5.58 -5.69 4.15
N THR A 223 -6.77 -5.12 4.31
CA THR A 223 -6.94 -3.89 5.12
C THR A 223 -6.75 -4.12 6.62
N LEU A 224 -6.95 -5.35 7.12
CA LEU A 224 -6.62 -5.74 8.48
C LEU A 224 -5.13 -5.98 8.70
N VAL A 225 -4.48 -6.70 7.77
CA VAL A 225 -3.08 -7.12 7.92
C VAL A 225 -2.10 -5.99 7.59
N ALA A 226 -2.43 -5.11 6.63
CA ALA A 226 -1.54 -4.06 6.18
C ALA A 226 -1.09 -3.07 7.29
N PRO A 227 -1.96 -2.56 8.19
CA PRO A 227 -1.54 -1.73 9.31
C PRO A 227 -0.60 -2.44 10.28
N VAL A 228 -0.86 -3.72 10.57
CA VAL A 228 0.00 -4.56 11.43
C VAL A 228 1.38 -4.74 10.79
N LEU A 229 1.40 -5.04 9.49
CA LEU A 229 2.62 -5.15 8.71
C LEU A 229 3.42 -3.83 8.70
N MET A 230 2.75 -2.70 8.46
CA MET A 230 3.40 -1.38 8.50
C MET A 230 3.99 -1.09 9.88
N TRP A 231 3.24 -1.34 10.96
CA TRP A 231 3.72 -1.14 12.32
C TRP A 231 4.94 -2.01 12.65
N PHE A 232 4.88 -3.30 12.29
CA PHE A 232 6.00 -4.23 12.45
C PHE A 232 7.23 -3.75 11.69
N MET A 233 7.07 -3.36 10.42
CA MET A 233 8.17 -2.89 9.58
C MET A 233 8.78 -1.60 10.13
N ILE A 234 7.97 -0.65 10.61
CA ILE A 234 8.46 0.59 11.22
C ILE A 234 9.28 0.28 12.47
N LYS A 235 8.76 -0.55 13.39
CA LYS A 235 9.48 -0.96 14.60
C LYS A 235 10.80 -1.66 14.27
N TRP A 236 10.77 -2.61 13.34
CA TRP A 236 11.98 -3.29 12.87
C TRP A 236 13.00 -2.29 12.32
N SER A 237 12.54 -1.33 11.53
CA SER A 237 13.41 -0.31 10.94
C SER A 237 14.04 0.61 11.98
N GLN A 238 13.31 0.95 13.05
CA GLN A 238 13.83 1.70 14.19
C GLN A 238 14.87 0.89 14.97
N GLN A 239 14.60 -0.39 15.24
CA GLN A 239 15.56 -1.29 15.92
C GLN A 239 16.87 -1.39 15.15
N MET A 240 16.81 -1.51 13.82
CA MET A 240 18.00 -1.51 12.96
C MET A 240 18.79 -0.20 13.02
N LYS A 241 18.10 0.94 13.16
CA LYS A 241 18.75 2.27 13.36
C LYS A 241 19.47 2.31 14.71
N VAL A 242 18.81 1.88 15.78
CA VAL A 242 19.40 1.82 17.14
C VAL A 242 20.59 0.86 17.19
N ALA A 243 20.50 -0.31 16.56
CA ALA A 243 21.61 -1.26 16.50
C ALA A 243 22.82 -0.69 15.75
N LYS A 244 22.60 0.04 14.66
CA LYS A 244 23.68 0.74 13.93
C LYS A 244 24.29 1.87 14.73
N LEU A 245 23.48 2.70 15.37
CA LEU A 245 23.96 3.77 16.25
C LEU A 245 24.75 3.18 17.41
N LYS A 246 24.24 2.14 18.07
CA LYS A 246 24.98 1.43 19.11
C LYS A 246 26.30 0.89 18.59
N LYS A 247 26.38 0.34 17.37
CA LYS A 247 27.66 -0.10 16.78
C LYS A 247 28.65 1.04 16.52
N LEU A 248 28.17 2.25 16.20
CA LEU A 248 29.00 3.45 15.99
C LEU A 248 29.39 4.15 17.31
N THR A 249 28.52 4.09 18.32
CA THR A 249 28.71 4.70 19.65
C THR A 249 29.41 3.75 20.62
N THR A 250 29.38 2.43 20.36
CA THR A 250 30.26 1.50 21.06
C THR A 250 31.67 1.92 20.68
N PRO A 251 32.48 2.45 21.61
CA PRO A 251 33.82 2.90 21.27
C PRO A 251 34.53 1.76 20.55
N ALA A 252 35.28 2.08 19.50
CA ALA A 252 36.33 1.21 18.99
C ALA A 252 37.39 1.10 20.10
N ARG A 253 37.03 0.39 21.17
CA ARG A 253 37.66 0.38 22.50
C ARG A 253 38.96 -0.40 22.50
N ARG A 254 39.61 -0.51 21.33
CA ARG A 254 40.88 -1.21 21.21
C ARG A 254 41.78 -0.56 20.18
N ASP A 255 41.29 -0.17 19.01
CA ASP A 255 42.18 0.34 17.96
C ASP A 255 42.32 1.87 17.98
N ASP A 256 41.22 2.62 18.17
CA ASP A 256 41.28 4.08 18.25
C ASP A 256 41.92 4.54 19.57
N GLU A 257 41.64 3.86 20.68
CA GLU A 257 42.32 4.12 21.96
C GLU A 257 43.82 3.83 21.87
N VAL A 258 44.26 2.77 21.17
CA VAL A 258 45.68 2.49 20.94
C VAL A 258 46.31 3.55 20.05
N TYR A 259 45.64 3.98 18.99
CA TYR A 259 46.13 5.01 18.09
C TYR A 259 46.30 6.38 18.77
N PHE A 260 45.27 6.83 19.50
CA PHE A 260 45.33 8.12 20.22
C PHE A 260 46.27 8.06 21.43
N LYS A 261 46.41 6.90 22.10
CA LYS A 261 47.35 6.72 23.20
C LYS A 261 48.80 6.71 22.72
N ALA A 262 49.10 6.07 21.59
CA ALA A 262 50.43 6.12 20.97
C ALA A 262 50.82 7.54 20.56
N TYR A 263 49.88 8.32 20.00
CA TYR A 263 50.10 9.74 19.70
C TYR A 263 50.34 10.58 20.96
N ALA A 264 49.58 10.35 22.02
CA ALA A 264 49.76 11.06 23.29
C ALA A 264 51.12 10.77 23.94
N GLU A 265 51.63 9.54 23.86
CA GLU A 265 52.96 9.16 24.34
C GLU A 265 54.08 9.80 23.52
N MET A 266 53.97 9.84 22.18
CA MET A 266 54.93 10.55 21.33
C MET A 266 55.02 12.04 21.69
N TRP A 267 53.88 12.70 21.95
CA TRP A 267 53.85 14.12 22.34
C TRP A 267 54.44 14.39 23.73
N LYS A 268 54.29 13.47 24.68
CA LYS A 268 54.96 13.56 25.99
C LYS A 268 56.47 13.43 25.88
N ASN A 269 56.97 12.59 24.99
CA ASN A 269 58.42 12.42 24.81
C ASN A 269 59.07 13.61 24.10
N VAL A 270 58.35 14.29 23.20
CA VAL A 270 58.82 15.51 22.54
C VAL A 270 58.93 16.69 23.53
N THR A 271 58.05 16.78 24.52
CA THR A 271 58.13 17.83 25.54
C THR A 271 59.22 17.55 26.59
N ALA A 272 59.59 16.29 26.82
CA ALA A 272 60.71 15.90 27.69
C ALA A 272 62.10 16.25 27.11
N PHE A 273 62.23 16.31 25.78
CA PHE A 273 63.49 16.68 25.09
C PHE A 273 63.77 18.19 25.06
N LYS A 274 62.86 19.02 25.59
CA LYS A 274 62.97 20.49 25.62
C LYS A 274 63.41 21.07 26.96
N LYS A 275 63.92 20.24 27.88
CA LYS A 275 64.57 20.63 29.14
C LYS A 275 66.03 20.19 29.11
#